data_AF-A0A7Y8CQ19-F1
#
_entry.id   AF-A0A7Y8CQ19-F1
#
_cell.length_a   1.000
_cell.length_b   1.000
_cell.length_c   1.000
_cell.angle_alpha   90.00
_cell.angle_beta   90.00
_cell.angle_gamma   90.00
#
_symmetry.space_group_name_H-M   'P 1'
#
loop_
_entity.id
_entity.type
_entity.pdbx_description
1 polymer ?
#
loop_
_entity_poly.entity_id
_entity_poly.type
_entity_poly.pdbx_seq_one_letter_code
_entity_poly.pdbx_strand_id
1 'polypeptide(L)' 'HPAMATAGLGDVLAGLVGALLAQGMPAYEASCLAVWLHATAGDRQGTFGRGLAASDLIPAIRQLLEEQSPCLK' A
#
# COMPACT_ATOMS: atom_id res chain seq x y z
N HIS A 1 1.33 -11.04 4.51
CA HIS A 1 2.18 -11.46 5.65
C HIS A 1 1.35 -11.50 6.94
N PRO A 2 1.51 -12.47 7.88
CA PRO A 2 0.69 -12.55 9.10
C PRO A 2 0.72 -11.29 9.97
N ALA A 3 1.81 -10.51 9.91
CA ALA A 3 1.91 -9.24 10.63
C ALA A 3 0.92 -8.16 10.13
N MET A 4 0.28 -8.35 8.97
CA MET A 4 -0.71 -7.44 8.40
C MET A 4 -2.13 -7.66 8.93
N ALA A 5 -2.36 -8.68 9.76
CA ALA A 5 -3.65 -8.92 10.41
C ALA A 5 -3.84 -8.01 11.63
N THR A 6 -3.64 -6.71 11.45
CA THR A 6 -3.73 -5.66 12.48
C THR A 6 -4.73 -4.58 12.09
N ALA A 7 -5.25 -3.85 13.09
CA ALA A 7 -6.25 -2.81 12.87
C ALA A 7 -5.71 -1.67 11.98
N GLY A 8 -6.57 -1.13 11.13
CA GLY A 8 -6.25 0.00 10.24
C GLY A 8 -5.60 -0.37 8.90
N LEU A 9 -5.17 -1.62 8.70
CA LEU A 9 -4.57 -2.06 7.43
C LEU A 9 -5.59 -2.03 6.28
N GLY A 10 -6.85 -2.37 6.56
CA GLY A 10 -7.94 -2.23 5.60
C GLY A 10 -8.21 -0.78 5.19
N ASP A 11 -8.09 0.17 6.13
CA ASP A 11 -8.28 1.61 5.86
C ASP A 11 -7.16 2.13 4.95
N VAL A 12 -5.91 1.68 5.16
CA VAL A 12 -4.79 1.99 4.28
C VAL A 12 -5.04 1.48 2.87
N LEU A 13 -5.49 0.22 2.72
CA LEU A 13 -5.81 -0.35 1.40
C LEU A 13 -6.95 0.41 0.71
N ALA A 14 -8.03 0.73 1.43
CA ALA A 14 -9.14 1.50 0.89
C ALA A 14 -8.70 2.92 0.47
N GLY A 15 -7.84 3.56 1.27
CA GLY A 15 -7.24 4.85 0.94
C GLY A 15 -6.39 4.82 -0.33
N LEU A 16 -5.60 3.76 -0.54
CA LEU A 16 -4.83 3.58 -1.78
C LEU A 16 -5.73 3.47 -3.01
N VAL A 17 -6.76 2.62 -2.94
CA VAL A 17 -7.73 2.47 -4.03
C VAL A 17 -8.39 3.82 -4.33
N GLY A 18 -8.87 4.51 -3.30
CA GLY A 18 -9.49 5.83 -3.44
C GLY A 18 -8.57 6.88 -4.06
N ALA A 19 -7.30 6.93 -3.64
CA ALA A 19 -6.31 7.86 -4.16
C ALA A 19 -5.95 7.59 -5.64
N LEU A 20 -5.89 6.33 -6.05
CA LEU A 20 -5.63 5.95 -7.45
C LEU A 20 -6.84 6.24 -8.34
N LEU A 21 -8.05 5.93 -7.86
CA LEU A 21 -9.29 6.31 -8.53
C LEU A 21 -9.40 7.84 -8.72
N ALA A 22 -9.04 8.61 -7.70
CA ALA A 22 -9.06 10.07 -7.76
C ALA A 22 -8.06 10.65 -8.78
N GLN A 23 -7.01 9.89 -9.13
CA GLN A 23 -6.06 10.23 -10.20
C GLN A 23 -6.56 9.82 -11.59
N GLY A 24 -7.77 9.27 -11.71
CA GLY A 24 -8.37 8.86 -12.98
C GLY A 24 -7.98 7.45 -13.44
N MET A 25 -7.35 6.64 -12.57
CA MET A 25 -7.06 5.25 -12.88
C MET A 25 -8.37 4.44 -12.93
N PRO A 26 -8.57 3.54 -13.91
CA PRO A 26 -9.76 2.72 -13.93
C PRO A 26 -9.78 1.74 -12.75
N ALA A 27 -10.99 1.37 -12.31
CA ALA A 27 -11.18 0.76 -10.99
C ALA A 27 -10.49 -0.59 -10.82
N TYR A 28 -10.38 -1.38 -11.89
CA TYR A 28 -9.69 -2.66 -11.85
C TYR A 28 -8.19 -2.46 -11.64
N GLU A 29 -7.56 -1.61 -12.44
CA GLU A 29 -6.14 -1.28 -12.38
C GLU A 29 -5.78 -0.64 -11.03
N ALA A 30 -6.62 0.29 -10.55
CA ALA A 30 -6.45 0.93 -9.24
C ALA A 30 -6.47 -0.10 -8.11
N SER A 31 -7.39 -1.06 -8.16
CA SER A 31 -7.49 -2.13 -7.18
C SER A 31 -6.28 -3.07 -7.23
N CYS A 32 -5.86 -3.46 -8.44
CA CYS A 32 -4.69 -4.30 -8.63
C CYS A 32 -3.42 -3.64 -8.09
N LEU A 33 -3.18 -2.37 -8.43
CA LEU A 33 -2.00 -1.63 -7.97
C LEU A 33 -2.03 -1.42 -6.46
N ALA A 34 -3.18 -1.02 -5.90
CA ALA A 34 -3.32 -0.82 -4.45
C ALA A 34 -3.05 -2.10 -3.65
N VAL A 35 -3.62 -3.25 -4.07
CA VAL A 35 -3.40 -4.54 -3.41
C VAL A 35 -1.94 -4.95 -3.51
N TRP A 36 -1.32 -4.78 -4.68
CA TRP A 36 0.09 -5.09 -4.86
C TRP A 36 0.98 -4.23 -3.95
N LEU A 37 0.80 -2.91 -3.96
CA LEU A 37 1.55 -1.98 -3.10
C LEU A 37 1.37 -2.32 -1.62
N HIS A 38 0.14 -2.59 -1.19
CA HIS A 38 -0.17 -2.92 0.20
C HIS A 38 0.49 -4.24 0.63
N ALA A 39 0.39 -5.28 -0.20
CA ALA A 39 1.00 -6.58 0.09
C ALA A 39 2.53 -6.52 0.10
N THR A 40 3.14 -5.85 -0.89
CA THR A 40 4.60 -5.71 -0.98
C THR A 40 5.16 -4.85 0.16
N ALA A 41 4.48 -3.76 0.53
CA ALA A 41 4.86 -2.95 1.68
C ALA A 41 4.80 -3.75 2.98
N GLY A 42 3.72 -4.50 3.18
CA GLY A 42 3.55 -5.37 4.35
C GLY A 42 4.53 -6.54 4.40
N ASP A 43 5.01 -7.04 3.26
CA ASP A 43 6.07 -8.03 3.20
C ASP A 43 7.43 -7.43 3.58
N ARG A 44 7.80 -6.28 2.98
CA ARG A 44 9.02 -5.52 3.32
C ARG A 44 9.08 -5.21 4.82
N GLN A 45 8.00 -4.66 5.38
CA GLN A 45 7.94 -4.28 6.79
C GLN A 45 7.71 -5.47 7.73
N GLY A 46 7.08 -6.54 7.26
CA GLY A 46 6.85 -7.76 8.02
C GLY A 46 8.13 -8.49 8.44
N THR A 47 9.24 -8.26 7.73
CA THR A 47 10.56 -8.79 8.08
C THR A 47 11.08 -8.31 9.45
N PHE A 48 10.59 -7.17 9.95
CA PHE A 48 10.98 -6.62 11.26
C PHE A 48 10.23 -7.27 12.45
N GLY A 49 9.30 -8.19 12.19
CA GLY A 49 8.61 -8.97 13.22
C GLY A 49 7.10 -8.73 13.30
N ARG A 50 6.55 -8.90 14.51
CA ARG A 50 5.11 -8.71 14.79
C ARG A 50 4.84 -7.29 15.29
N GLY A 51 3.59 -6.83 15.14
CA GLY A 51 3.17 -5.51 15.65
C GLY A 51 3.21 -4.38 14.63
N LEU A 52 3.17 -4.71 13.35
CA LEU A 52 3.09 -3.73 12.26
C LEU A 52 1.84 -2.87 12.41
N ALA A 53 2.02 -1.58 12.63
CA ALA A 53 0.95 -0.60 12.62
C ALA A 53 0.63 -0.17 11.18
N ALA A 54 -0.59 0.28 10.95
CA ALA A 54 -1.01 0.79 9.64
C ALA A 54 -0.15 1.96 9.15
N SER A 55 0.29 2.82 10.07
CA SER A 55 1.20 3.92 9.81
C SER A 55 2.55 3.47 9.25
N ASP A 56 3.01 2.28 9.60
CA ASP A 56 4.32 1.77 9.21
C ASP A 56 4.36 1.37 7.73
N LEU A 57 3.20 1.06 7.13
CA LEU A 57 3.11 0.75 5.70
C LEU A 57 3.24 2.01 4.85
N ILE A 58 2.79 3.17 5.33
CA ILE A 58 2.65 4.38 4.50
C ILE A 58 3.98 4.82 3.86
N PRO A 59 5.11 4.91 4.61
CA PRO A 59 6.41 5.25 4.02
C PRO A 59 6.88 4.20 2.99
N ALA A 60 6.66 2.91 3.26
CA ALA A 60 7.05 1.83 2.37
C ALA A 60 6.24 1.84 1.06
N ILE A 61 4.94 2.14 1.13
CA ILE A 61 4.08 2.29 -0.05
C ILE A 61 4.55 3.48 -0.90
N ARG A 62 4.85 4.62 -0.28
CA ARG A 62 5.39 5.78 -1.00
C ARG A 62 6.68 5.43 -1.74
N GLN A 63 7.61 4.75 -1.07
CA GLN A 63 8.86 4.32 -1.69
C GLN A 63 8.61 3.38 -2.88
N LEU A 64 7.71 2.41 -2.74
CA LEU A 64 7.33 1.49 -3.83
C LEU A 64 6.76 2.23 -5.04
N LEU A 65 5.94 3.26 -4.82
CA LEU A 65 5.43 4.11 -5.89
C LEU A 65 6.57 4.85 -6.60
N GLU A 66 7.49 5.46 -5.85
CA GLU A 66 8.67 6.15 -6.40
C GLU A 66 9.57 5.20 -7.22
N GLU A 67 9.73 3.94 -6.80
CA GLU A 67 10.53 2.91 -7.48
C GLU A 67 9.89 2.40 -8.78
N GLN A 68 8.57 2.18 -8.79
CA GLN A 68 7.86 1.47 -9.88
C GLN A 68 7.23 2.42 -10.90
N SER A 69 6.85 3.60 -10.47
CA SER A 69 6.20 4.62 -11.31
C SER A 69 6.44 5.97 -10.67
N PRO A 70 7.67 6.53 -10.81
CA PRO A 70 7.92 7.89 -10.37
C PRO A 70 6.86 8.78 -11.02
N CYS A 71 6.07 9.48 -10.20
CA CYS A 71 5.11 10.44 -10.71
C CYS A 71 5.85 11.32 -11.73
N LEU A 72 5.30 11.43 -12.95
CA LEU A 72 5.76 12.46 -13.86
C LEU A 72 5.66 13.79 -13.11
N LYS A 73 6.80 14.46 -12.93
CA LYS A 73 6.85 15.80 -12.34
C LYS A 73 5.92 16.75 -13.08
#